data_AF-A0A0U3GTZ2-F1
#
_entry.id   AF-A0A0U3GTZ2-F1
#
_cell.length_a   1.000
_cell.length_b   1.000
_cell.length_c   1.000
_cell.angle_alpha   90.00
_cell.angle_beta   90.00
_cell.angle_gamma   90.00
#
_symmetry.space_group_name_H-M   'P 1'
#
loop_
_entity.id
_entity.type
_entity.pdbx_description
1 polymer ?
#
loop_
_entity_poly.entity_id
_entity_poly.type
_entity_poly.pdbx_seq_one_letter_code
_entity_poly.pdbx_strand_id
1 'polypeptide(L)'
;MSSTEEKVLEKLDYRILEINNISRSADVSCIIITNRPPASEIIEDIKKTVNVLSVFSFLSTIKAKGKVKDFIELANKDYVKFIMLDEVLVKLEELM
;
A
#
# COMPACT_ATOMS: atom_id res chain seq x y z
N MET A 1 7.27 17.05 14.13
CA MET A 1 7.00 15.73 13.51
C MET A 1 8.36 15.05 13.33
N SER A 2 8.47 13.75 13.58
CA SER A 2 9.77 13.08 13.48
C SER A 2 10.13 12.84 12.01
N SER A 3 11.41 12.92 11.64
CA SER A 3 11.88 12.74 10.25
C SER A 3 11.56 11.36 9.65
N THR A 4 11.17 10.39 10.48
CA THR A 4 10.75 9.05 10.08
C THR A 4 9.32 9.02 9.58
N GLU A 5 8.39 9.73 10.23
CA GLU A 5 6.98 9.78 9.80
C GLU A 5 6.84 10.48 8.44
N GLU A 6 7.58 11.59 8.23
CA GLU A 6 7.60 12.28 6.93
C GLU A 6 8.04 11.36 5.79
N LYS A 7 9.09 10.56 6.00
CA LYS A 7 9.58 9.61 4.99
C LYS A 7 8.58 8.52 4.64
N VAL A 8 7.71 8.13 5.57
CA VAL A 8 6.65 7.14 5.32
C VAL A 8 5.53 7.78 4.50
N LEU A 9 5.15 9.02 4.83
CA LEU A 9 4.12 9.77 4.11
C LEU A 9 4.54 10.06 2.66
N GLU A 10 5.82 10.34 2.41
CA GLU A 10 6.37 10.54 1.06
C GLU A 10 6.28 9.29 0.16
N LYS A 11 6.18 8.10 0.76
CA LYS A 11 6.02 6.83 0.03
C LYS A 11 4.56 6.50 -0.31
N LEU A 12 3.60 7.33 0.10
CA LEU A 12 2.18 7.06 -0.06
C LEU A 12 1.55 8.07 -1.00
N ASP A 13 0.68 7.59 -1.89
CA ASP A 13 -0.30 8.45 -2.56
C ASP A 13 -1.19 9.12 -1.52
N TYR A 14 -1.33 10.45 -1.61
CA TYR A 14 -2.05 11.26 -0.62
C TYR A 14 -3.50 10.77 -0.41
N ARG A 15 -4.12 10.18 -1.45
CA ARG A 15 -5.48 9.64 -1.38
C ARG A 15 -5.60 8.47 -0.41
N ILE A 16 -4.53 7.69 -0.22
CA ILE A 16 -4.47 6.62 0.78
C ILE A 16 -4.60 7.22 2.19
N LEU A 17 -3.97 8.38 2.43
CA LEU A 17 -4.04 9.08 3.72
C LEU A 17 -5.44 9.65 3.96
N GLU A 18 -6.05 10.25 2.93
CA GLU A 18 -7.43 10.77 3.00
C GLU A 18 -8.42 9.65 3.34
N ILE A 19 -8.35 8.52 2.62
CA ILE A 19 -9.19 7.34 2.89
C ILE A 19 -8.96 6.83 4.32
N ASN A 20 -7.70 6.73 4.78
CA ASN A 20 -7.40 6.27 6.14
C ASN A 20 -7.94 7.20 7.23
N ASN A 21 -7.98 8.51 6.97
CA ASN A 21 -8.56 9.49 7.89
C ASN A 21 -10.10 9.39 7.96
N ILE A 22 -10.76 8.98 6.86
CA ILE A 22 -12.21 8.74 6.82
C ILE A 22 -12.54 7.37 7.43
N SER A 23 -11.88 6.30 6.96
CA SER A 23 -12.08 4.93 7.41
C SER A 23 -10.79 4.11 7.29
N ARG A 24 -10.16 3.84 8.42
CA ARG A 24 -8.97 2.98 8.54
C ARG A 24 -9.21 1.54 8.09
N SER A 25 -10.47 1.12 8.03
CA SER A 25 -10.89 -0.24 7.65
C SER A 25 -11.44 -0.32 6.22
N ALA A 26 -11.35 0.76 5.44
CA ALA A 26 -11.71 0.74 4.02
C ALA A 26 -10.84 -0.29 3.27
N ASP A 27 -11.48 -1.11 2.44
CA ASP A 27 -10.78 -2.02 1.53
C ASP A 27 -10.38 -1.27 0.27
N VAL A 28 -9.09 -1.38 -0.10
CA VAL A 28 -8.51 -0.72 -1.27
C VAL A 28 -7.64 -1.71 -2.05
N SER A 29 -7.50 -1.45 -3.34
CA SER A 29 -6.45 -2.00 -4.20
C SER A 29 -5.36 -0.94 -4.34
N CYS A 30 -4.10 -1.37 -4.19
CA CYS A 30 -2.94 -0.51 -4.38
C CYS A 30 -1.89 -1.21 -5.26
N ILE A 31 -1.07 -0.39 -5.92
CA ILE A 31 0.15 -0.80 -6.60
C ILE A 31 1.33 -0.42 -5.71
N ILE A 32 2.04 -1.43 -5.23
CA ILE A 32 3.26 -1.28 -4.44
C ILE A 32 4.44 -1.29 -5.41
N ILE A 33 5.18 -0.18 -5.48
CA ILE A 33 6.41 -0.04 -6.24
C ILE A 33 7.58 -0.33 -5.29
N THR A 34 8.42 -1.29 -5.64
CA THR A 34 9.60 -1.65 -4.88
C THR A 34 10.86 -0.98 -5.44
N ASN A 35 11.87 -0.78 -4.61
CA ASN A 35 13.15 -0.18 -5.04
C ASN A 35 14.05 -1.13 -5.86
N ARG A 36 13.66 -2.41 -5.93
CA ARG A 36 14.30 -3.48 -6.68
C ARG A 36 13.25 -4.49 -7.14
N PRO A 37 13.52 -5.33 -8.15
CA PRO A 37 12.60 -6.40 -8.55
C PRO A 37 12.18 -7.25 -7.34
N PRO A 38 10.87 -7.49 -7.13
CA PRO A 38 10.38 -8.24 -5.98
C PRO A 38 10.80 -9.71 -6.09
N ALA A 39 11.77 -10.10 -5.26
CA ALA A 39 12.14 -11.49 -5.05
C ALA A 39 11.12 -12.20 -4.15
N SER A 40 11.19 -13.54 -4.06
CA SER A 40 10.26 -14.35 -3.27
C SER A 40 10.15 -13.89 -1.81
N GLU A 41 11.26 -13.47 -1.19
CA GLU A 41 11.27 -12.95 0.19
C GLU A 41 10.38 -11.71 0.38
N ILE A 42 10.37 -10.78 -0.59
CA ILE A 42 9.58 -9.54 -0.56
C ILE A 42 8.11 -9.90 -0.74
N ILE A 43 7.82 -10.79 -1.69
CA ILE A 43 6.45 -11.21 -1.99
C ILE A 43 5.84 -11.91 -0.78
N GLU A 44 6.58 -12.83 -0.14
CA GLU A 44 6.11 -13.54 1.05
C GLU A 44 5.98 -12.62 2.27
N ASP A 45 6.82 -11.60 2.41
CA ASP A 45 6.64 -10.59 3.47
C ASP A 45 5.37 -9.76 3.25
N ILE A 46 5.12 -9.29 2.02
CA ILE A 46 3.92 -8.51 1.68
C ILE A 46 2.64 -9.33 1.90
N LYS A 47 2.65 -10.63 1.55
CA LYS A 47 1.53 -11.55 1.76
C LYS A 47 1.09 -11.70 3.21
N LYS A 48 1.95 -11.38 4.18
CA LYS A 48 1.58 -11.40 5.62
C LYS A 48 0.66 -10.24 6.01
N THR A 49 0.67 -9.16 5.24
CA THR A 49 -0.03 -7.92 5.55
C THR A 49 -1.21 -7.68 4.61
N VAL A 50 -1.07 -8.00 3.33
CA VAL A 50 -2.12 -7.78 2.30
C VAL A 50 -2.25 -8.97 1.36
N ASN A 51 -3.38 -9.07 0.66
CA ASN A 51 -3.59 -10.09 -0.36
C ASN A 51 -2.97 -9.66 -1.70
N VAL A 52 -1.89 -10.34 -2.11
CA VAL A 52 -1.22 -10.10 -3.40
C VAL A 52 -2.06 -10.65 -4.55
N LEU A 53 -2.39 -9.79 -5.50
CA LEU A 53 -3.19 -10.13 -6.68
C LEU A 53 -2.32 -10.44 -7.89
N SER A 54 -1.25 -9.67 -8.10
CA SER A 54 -0.35 -9.84 -9.24
C SER A 54 1.04 -9.30 -8.92
N VAL A 55 2.06 -9.94 -9.49
CA VAL A 55 3.45 -9.52 -9.37
C VAL A 55 4.00 -9.24 -10.76
N PHE A 56 4.52 -8.04 -10.98
CA PHE A 56 5.12 -7.62 -12.23
C PHE A 56 6.61 -7.36 -11.99
N SER A 57 7.41 -8.43 -11.91
CA SER A 57 8.81 -8.34 -11.47
C SER A 57 9.67 -7.41 -12.33
N PHE A 58 9.42 -7.36 -13.65
CA PHE A 58 10.12 -6.46 -14.57
C PHE A 58 9.88 -4.97 -14.24
N LEU A 59 8.67 -4.63 -13.79
CA LEU A 59 8.30 -3.27 -13.43
C LEU A 59 8.65 -2.94 -11.97
N SER A 60 9.17 -3.90 -11.21
CA SER A 60 9.33 -3.78 -9.76
C SER A 60 8.03 -3.38 -9.06
N THR A 61 6.91 -3.97 -9.47
CA THR A 61 5.59 -3.65 -8.91
C THR A 61 4.80 -4.88 -8.48
N ILE A 62 3.97 -4.69 -7.47
CA ILE A 62 3.05 -5.69 -6.93
C ILE A 62 1.67 -5.04 -6.80
N LYS A 63 0.65 -5.63 -7.41
CA LYS A 63 -0.75 -5.24 -7.18
C LYS A 63 -1.30 -6.08 -6.03
N ALA A 64 -1.87 -5.42 -5.02
CA ALA A 64 -2.41 -6.08 -3.83
C ALA A 64 -3.69 -5.39 -3.35
N LYS A 65 -4.53 -6.13 -2.63
CA LYS A 65 -5.72 -5.62 -1.93
C LYS A 65 -5.65 -5.87 -0.43
N GLY A 66 -6.20 -4.96 0.34
CA GLY A 66 -6.19 -5.04 1.80
C GLY A 66 -6.85 -3.81 2.44
N LYS A 67 -6.72 -3.66 3.75
CA LYS A 67 -7.20 -2.46 4.44
C LYS A 67 -6.23 -1.32 4.20
N VAL A 68 -6.74 -0.10 4.09
CA VAL A 68 -5.91 1.10 3.88
C VAL A 68 -4.80 1.25 4.93
N LYS A 69 -5.08 0.92 6.20
CA LYS A 69 -4.09 0.94 7.28
C LYS A 69 -2.91 -0.02 7.06
N ASP A 70 -3.15 -1.16 6.40
CA ASP A 70 -2.16 -2.21 6.18
C ASP A 70 -1.14 -1.74 5.13
N PHE A 71 -1.58 -0.92 4.15
CA PHE A 71 -0.68 -0.27 3.20
C PHE A 71 0.17 0.82 3.84
N ILE A 72 -0.36 1.55 4.82
CA ILE A 72 0.43 2.52 5.60
C ILE A 72 1.51 1.79 6.41
N GLU A 73 1.19 0.63 6.98
CA GLU A 73 2.18 -0.21 7.65
C GLU A 73 3.28 -0.66 6.67
N LEU A 74 2.90 -1.14 5.48
CA LEU A 74 3.84 -1.56 4.43
C LEU A 74 4.79 -0.45 3.98
N ALA A 75 4.39 0.82 4.00
CA ALA A 75 5.27 1.93 3.62
C ALA A 75 6.52 2.07 4.53
N ASN A 76 6.47 1.51 5.75
CA ASN A 76 7.64 1.45 6.64
C ASN A 76 8.72 0.48 6.16
N LYS A 77 8.41 -0.41 5.21
CA LYS A 77 9.38 -1.41 4.72
C LYS A 77 10.42 -0.73 3.82
N ASP A 78 11.68 -1.10 3.99
CA ASP A 78 12.80 -0.51 3.25
C ASP A 78 12.76 -0.81 1.75
N TYR A 79 12.18 -1.95 1.36
CA TYR A 79 12.01 -2.33 -0.05
C TYR A 79 10.90 -1.56 -0.75
N VAL A 80 10.01 -0.88 -0.02
CA VAL A 80 8.91 -0.09 -0.60
C VAL A 80 9.43 1.29 -1.00
N LYS A 81 9.34 1.57 -2.30
CA LYS A 81 9.65 2.87 -2.89
C LYS A 81 8.43 3.79 -2.88
N PHE A 82 7.27 3.28 -3.26
CA PHE A 82 6.02 4.05 -3.29
C PHE A 82 4.80 3.11 -3.28
N ILE A 83 3.66 3.56 -2.78
CA ILE A 83 2.38 2.86 -2.85
C ILE A 83 1.35 3.81 -3.46
N MET A 84 0.83 3.40 -4.62
CA MET A 84 -0.16 4.14 -5.38
C MET A 84 -1.56 3.54 -5.17
N LEU A 85 -2.56 4.38 -4.95
CA LEU A 85 -3.95 3.94 -4.93
C LEU A 85 -4.40 3.58 -6.34
N ASP A 86 -4.92 2.37 -6.50
CA ASP A 86 -5.48 1.85 -7.76
C ASP A 86 -7.01 1.96 -7.74
N GLU A 87 -7.65 1.44 -6.68
CA GLU A 87 -9.11 1.41 -6.57
C GLU A 87 -9.57 1.41 -5.11
N VAL A 88 -10.71 2.04 -4.81
CA VAL A 88 -11.43 1.89 -3.53
C VAL A 88 -12.51 0.83 -3.73
N LEU A 89 -12.46 -0.26 -2.95
CA LEU A 89 -13.28 -1.45 -3.19
C LEU A 89 -14.65 -1.39 -2.50
N VAL A 90 -14.84 -0.50 -1.53
CA VAL A 90 -16.13 -0.23 -0.90
C VAL A 90 -16.60 1.15 -1.33
N LYS A 91 -17.83 1.24 -1.87
CA LYS A 91 -18.41 2.55 -2.19
C LYS A 91 -18.55 3.36 -0.89
N LEU A 92 -17.91 4.52 -0.85
CA LEU A 92 -18.03 5.51 0.24
C LEU A 92 -19.48 5.90 0.56
N GLU A 93 -20.42 5.67 -0.38
CA GLU A 93 -21.86 5.90 -0.22
C GLU A 93 -22.51 5.09 0.92
N GLU A 94 -21.92 3.98 1.37
CA GLU A 94 -22.47 3.18 2.49
C GLU A 94 -21.99 3.64 3.88
N LEU A 95 -21.14 4.66 3.96
CA LEU A 95 -20.54 5.16 5.22
C LEU A 95 -21.02 6.56 5.63
N MET A 96 -21.97 7.16 4.90
CA MET A 96 -22.59 8.45 5.23
C MET A 96 -24.01 8.30 5.76
#